data_AF-K9Y221-F1
#
_entry.id   AF-K9Y221-F1
#
_cell.length_a   1.000
_cell.length_b   1.000
_cell.length_c   1.000
_cell.angle_alpha   90.00
_cell.angle_beta   90.00
_cell.angle_gamma   90.00
#
_symmetry.space_group_name_H-M   'P 1'
#
loop_
_entity.id
_entity.type
_entity.pdbx_description
1 polymer ?
#
loop_
_entity_poly.entity_id
_entity_poly.type
_entity_poly.pdbx_seq_one_letter_code
_entity_poly.pdbx_strand_id
1 'polypeptide(L)'
;MLIAGSCTAFVLTWLLFNWLIVPQVTIIIDRSYCQPQQWQEQVVKAYERLYNQHPSRLKIERVVSFSDWGIESFPQIPSPHKIETLATFGRQNQQLRQQLEAKYDSFQILSCN
;
A
#
# COMPACT_ATOMS: atom_id res chain seq x y z
N MET A 1 43.68 27.02 -23.06
CA MET A 1 43.32 25.82 -23.84
C MET A 1 42.95 24.75 -22.82
N LEU A 2 41.71 24.19 -22.91
CA LEU A 2 41.24 22.93 -22.28
C LEU A 2 41.09 22.95 -20.73
N ILE A 3 39.98 22.60 -20.07
CA ILE A 3 38.59 22.25 -20.41
C ILE A 3 37.76 22.69 -19.19
N ALA A 4 37.15 23.87 -19.22
CA ALA A 4 36.19 24.31 -18.20
C ALA A 4 34.79 23.92 -18.71
N GLY A 5 34.38 22.69 -18.46
CA GLY A 5 33.07 22.24 -18.92
C GLY A 5 32.84 20.77 -18.68
N SER A 6 32.46 20.41 -17.45
CA SER A 6 31.75 19.18 -17.13
C SER A 6 31.44 19.14 -15.64
N CYS A 7 30.44 19.90 -15.19
CA CYS A 7 29.87 19.71 -13.85
C CYS A 7 28.37 20.04 -13.83
N THR A 8 27.93 20.94 -14.72
CA THR A 8 26.52 21.34 -14.86
C THR A 8 25.64 20.28 -15.52
N ALA A 9 26.19 19.38 -16.34
CA ALA A 9 25.42 18.34 -17.03
C ALA A 9 24.86 17.26 -16.08
N PHE A 10 25.59 16.93 -15.00
CA PHE A 10 25.17 15.91 -14.02
C PHE A 10 24.02 16.38 -13.12
N VAL A 11 24.03 17.66 -12.73
CA VAL A 11 22.99 18.21 -11.84
C VAL A 11 21.63 18.27 -12.53
N LEU A 12 21.62 18.62 -13.83
CA LEU A 12 20.39 18.70 -14.62
C LEU A 12 19.81 17.32 -14.95
N THR A 13 20.65 16.31 -15.17
CA THR A 13 20.18 14.92 -15.35
C THR A 13 19.66 14.32 -14.04
N TRP A 14 20.23 14.67 -12.88
CA TRP A 14 19.77 14.19 -11.57
C TRP A 14 18.40 14.77 -11.17
N LEU A 15 18.16 16.06 -11.45
CA LEU A 15 16.87 16.73 -11.19
C LEU A 15 15.72 16.17 -12.04
N LEU A 16 16.00 15.77 -13.28
CA LEU A 16 15.00 15.17 -14.18
C LEU A 16 14.67 13.71 -13.80
N PHE A 17 15.63 12.98 -13.22
CA PHE A 17 15.43 11.58 -12.83
C PHE A 17 14.55 11.43 -11.58
N ASN A 18 14.62 12.38 -10.65
CA ASN A 18 13.87 12.31 -9.38
C ASN A 18 12.35 12.54 -9.57
N TRP A 19 11.91 13.12 -10.69
CA TRP A 19 10.48 13.36 -10.95
C TRP A 19 9.72 12.07 -11.32
N LEU A 20 10.42 11.03 -11.82
CA LEU A 20 9.77 9.81 -12.30
C LEU A 20 9.50 8.75 -11.22
N ILE A 21 9.80 9.03 -9.96
CA ILE A 21 9.68 8.05 -8.87
C ILE A 21 8.21 7.97 -8.43
N VAL A 22 7.50 6.97 -8.94
CA VAL A 22 6.16 6.62 -8.45
C VAL A 22 6.28 6.09 -7.02
N PRO A 23 5.53 6.63 -6.04
CA PRO A 23 5.59 6.17 -4.66
C PRO A 23 5.18 4.71 -4.54
N GLN A 24 5.98 3.92 -3.81
CA GLN A 24 5.69 2.52 -3.52
C GLN A 24 5.02 2.41 -2.15
N VAL A 25 3.97 1.60 -2.05
CA VAL A 25 3.24 1.40 -0.79
C VAL A 25 2.90 -0.05 -0.55
N THR A 26 2.91 -0.44 0.71
CA THR A 26 2.29 -1.68 1.20
C THR A 26 0.87 -1.39 1.67
N ILE A 27 -0.11 -2.14 1.16
CA ILE A 27 -1.47 -2.06 1.70
C ILE A 27 -1.62 -3.07 2.82
N ILE A 28 -2.04 -2.59 3.98
CA ILE A 28 -2.31 -3.40 5.16
C ILE A 28 -3.83 -3.38 5.38
N ILE A 29 -4.46 -4.55 5.37
CA ILE A 29 -5.91 -4.69 5.50
C ILE A 29 -6.23 -5.35 6.84
N ASP A 30 -6.92 -4.62 7.71
CA ASP A 30 -7.45 -5.16 8.95
C ASP A 30 -8.74 -5.95 8.67
N ARG A 31 -8.73 -7.25 8.95
CA ARG A 31 -9.87 -8.18 8.79
C ARG A 31 -10.61 -8.45 10.08
N SER A 32 -10.45 -7.58 11.06
CA SER A 32 -11.31 -7.55 12.25
C SER A 32 -12.78 -7.42 11.85
N TYR A 33 -13.65 -7.85 12.76
CA TYR A 33 -15.08 -7.87 12.51
C TYR A 33 -15.61 -6.51 12.07
N CYS A 34 -16.33 -6.54 10.95
CA CYS A 34 -16.88 -5.37 10.29
C CYS A 34 -18.23 -5.72 9.66
N GLN A 35 -19.21 -4.84 9.79
CA GLN A 35 -20.49 -5.05 9.12
C GLN A 35 -20.30 -5.02 7.59
N PRO A 36 -21.04 -5.82 6.80
CA PRO A 36 -20.84 -5.91 5.35
C PRO A 36 -20.84 -4.56 4.63
N GLN A 37 -21.75 -3.64 5.02
CA GLN A 37 -21.81 -2.31 4.44
C GLN A 37 -20.58 -1.46 4.80
N GLN A 38 -20.11 -1.52 6.05
CA GLN A 38 -18.90 -0.81 6.47
C GLN A 38 -17.66 -1.35 5.75
N TRP A 39 -17.58 -2.67 5.58
CA TRP A 39 -16.49 -3.32 4.85
C TRP A 39 -16.43 -2.83 3.40
N GLN A 40 -17.58 -2.81 2.73
CA GLN A 40 -17.68 -2.34 1.35
C GLN A 40 -17.25 -0.88 1.22
N GLU A 41 -17.77 0.00 2.08
CA GLU A 41 -17.54 1.45 1.98
C GLU A 41 -16.13 1.86 2.41
N GLN A 42 -15.60 1.29 3.49
CA GLN A 42 -14.36 1.75 4.11
C GLN A 42 -13.13 1.01 3.62
N VAL A 43 -13.25 -0.29 3.32
CA VAL A 43 -12.12 -1.12 2.93
C VAL A 43 -12.14 -1.39 1.43
N VAL A 44 -13.22 -1.95 0.89
CA VAL A 44 -13.27 -2.36 -0.53
C VAL A 44 -13.16 -1.15 -1.46
N LYS A 45 -13.98 -0.11 -1.26
CA LYS A 45 -13.89 1.12 -2.09
C LYS A 45 -12.59 1.89 -1.89
N ALA A 46 -12.00 1.86 -0.70
CA ALA A 46 -10.70 2.49 -0.47
C ALA A 46 -9.59 1.73 -1.23
N TYR A 47 -9.61 0.40 -1.15
CA TYR A 47 -8.71 -0.45 -1.91
C TYR A 47 -8.88 -0.27 -3.42
N GLU A 48 -10.12 -0.24 -3.93
CA GLU A 48 -10.43 -0.03 -5.34
C GLU A 48 -9.85 1.29 -5.86
N ARG A 49 -9.96 2.37 -5.08
CA ARG A 49 -9.33 3.66 -5.42
C ARG A 49 -7.81 3.55 -5.54
N LEU A 50 -7.15 2.84 -4.63
CA LEU A 50 -5.70 2.63 -4.67
C LEU A 50 -5.28 1.71 -5.83
N TYR A 51 -6.07 0.67 -6.09
CA TYR A 51 -5.87 -0.26 -7.20
C TYR A 51 -6.00 0.46 -8.55
N ASN A 52 -6.97 1.37 -8.71
CA ASN A 52 -7.13 2.16 -9.94
C ASN A 52 -6.00 3.18 -10.16
N GLN A 53 -5.30 3.58 -9.09
CA GLN A 53 -4.09 4.41 -9.18
C GLN A 53 -2.84 3.59 -9.52
N HIS A 54 -2.90 2.28 -9.37
CA HIS A 54 -1.81 1.36 -9.65
C HIS A 54 -1.71 1.01 -11.14
N PRO A 55 -0.51 0.99 -11.75
CA PRO A 55 0.80 1.40 -11.22
C PRO A 55 1.19 2.86 -11.53
N SER A 56 0.28 3.65 -12.11
CA SER A 56 0.64 4.93 -12.75
C SER A 56 0.93 6.08 -11.79
N ARG A 57 0.18 6.19 -10.69
CA ARG A 57 0.32 7.25 -9.66
C ARG A 57 0.86 6.73 -8.34
N LEU A 58 0.70 5.43 -8.13
CA LEU A 58 1.05 4.71 -6.92
C LEU A 58 1.45 3.29 -7.32
N LYS A 59 2.55 2.77 -6.81
CA LYS A 59 2.89 1.36 -7.00
C LYS A 59 2.55 0.60 -5.71
N ILE A 60 1.47 -0.17 -5.74
CA ILE A 60 1.21 -1.15 -4.69
C ILE A 60 2.29 -2.23 -4.82
N GLU A 61 3.17 -2.30 -3.83
CA GLU A 61 4.26 -3.27 -3.80
C GLU A 61 3.77 -4.63 -3.29
N ARG A 62 2.94 -4.60 -2.23
CA ARG A 62 2.29 -5.78 -1.69
C ARG A 62 0.98 -5.44 -1.03
N VAL A 63 0.17 -6.47 -0.83
CA VAL A 63 -0.99 -6.43 0.05
C VAL A 63 -0.82 -7.48 1.14
N VAL A 64 -1.07 -7.07 2.38
CA VAL A 64 -1.09 -7.93 3.55
C VAL A 64 -2.43 -7.73 4.23
N SER A 65 -3.05 -8.82 4.66
CA SER A 65 -4.21 -8.75 5.55
C SER A 65 -3.88 -9.36 6.90
N PHE A 66 -4.52 -8.90 7.95
CA PHE A 66 -4.29 -9.41 9.30
C PHE A 66 -5.57 -9.44 10.12
N SER A 67 -5.60 -10.32 11.12
CA SER A 67 -6.58 -10.34 12.21
C SER A 67 -5.93 -10.95 13.45
N ASP A 68 -6.71 -11.16 14.52
CA ASP A 68 -6.29 -11.97 15.67
C ASP A 68 -5.91 -13.42 15.30
N TRP A 69 -6.28 -13.91 14.11
CA TRP A 69 -5.95 -15.27 13.66
C TRP A 69 -4.61 -15.34 12.94
N GLY A 70 -4.00 -14.20 12.63
CA GLY A 70 -2.68 -14.12 12.02
C GLY A 70 -2.59 -13.12 10.88
N ILE A 71 -1.48 -13.23 10.13
CA ILE A 71 -1.16 -12.39 8.97
C ILE A 71 -1.20 -13.25 7.71
N GLU A 72 -1.84 -12.76 6.66
CA GLU A 72 -1.86 -13.36 5.33
C GLU A 72 -1.28 -12.37 4.31
N SER A 73 -0.19 -12.75 3.64
CA SER A 73 0.38 -11.98 2.53
C SER A 73 -0.13 -12.53 1.21
N PHE A 74 -0.58 -11.65 0.32
CA PHE A 74 -0.97 -12.06 -1.02
C PHE A 74 0.28 -12.20 -1.91
N PRO A 75 0.39 -13.26 -2.73
CA PRO A 75 1.54 -13.47 -3.61
C PRO A 75 1.55 -12.52 -4.81
N GLN A 76 0.40 -11.96 -5.16
CA GLN A 76 0.19 -10.97 -6.20
C GLN A 76 -0.76 -9.90 -5.66
N ILE A 77 -0.80 -8.72 -6.30
CA ILE A 77 -1.76 -7.67 -5.92
C ILE A 77 -3.18 -8.17 -6.21
N PRO A 78 -4.02 -8.44 -5.19
CA PRO A 78 -5.34 -9.01 -5.40
C PRO A 78 -6.25 -8.00 -6.10
N SER A 79 -7.22 -8.49 -6.88
CA SER A 79 -8.27 -7.63 -7.44
C SER A 79 -9.18 -7.10 -6.33
N PRO A 80 -9.88 -5.96 -6.55
CA PRO A 80 -10.85 -5.45 -5.57
C PRO A 80 -11.93 -6.47 -5.18
N HIS A 81 -12.41 -7.27 -6.14
CA HIS A 81 -13.38 -8.34 -5.87
C HIS A 81 -12.82 -9.45 -4.95
N LYS A 82 -11.51 -9.71 -4.99
CA LYS A 82 -10.88 -10.65 -4.04
C LYS A 82 -10.86 -10.09 -2.62
N ILE A 83 -10.73 -8.77 -2.45
CA ILE A 83 -10.80 -8.10 -1.14
C ILE A 83 -12.23 -8.10 -0.60
N GLU A 84 -13.22 -7.84 -1.46
CA GLU A 84 -14.65 -7.90 -1.13
C GLU A 84 -15.07 -9.24 -0.52
N THR A 85 -14.50 -10.34 -1.02
CA THR A 85 -14.84 -11.71 -0.59
C THR A 85 -14.02 -12.22 0.61
N LEU A 86 -13.17 -11.37 1.23
CA LEU A 86 -12.40 -11.76 2.40
C LEU A 86 -13.31 -11.97 3.63
N ALA A 87 -12.98 -12.99 4.41
CA ALA A 87 -13.66 -13.22 5.68
C ALA A 87 -13.21 -12.20 6.74
N THR A 88 -14.17 -11.52 7.36
CA THR A 88 -14.00 -10.45 8.35
C THR A 88 -14.61 -10.85 9.70
N PHE A 89 -14.17 -11.98 10.25
CA PHE A 89 -14.70 -12.52 11.53
C PHE A 89 -13.71 -12.42 12.69
N GLY A 90 -12.58 -11.72 12.50
CA GLY A 90 -11.56 -11.59 13.52
C GLY A 90 -11.88 -10.56 14.60
N ARG A 91 -11.05 -10.48 15.62
CA ARG A 91 -11.01 -9.40 16.60
C ARG A 91 -9.88 -8.43 16.28
N GLN A 92 -10.07 -7.18 16.71
CA GLN A 92 -9.04 -6.16 16.66
C GLN A 92 -7.76 -6.63 17.36
N ASN A 93 -6.63 -6.43 16.69
CA ASN A 93 -5.31 -6.75 17.23
C ASN A 93 -4.37 -5.55 17.05
N GLN A 94 -4.40 -4.65 18.02
CA GLN A 94 -3.61 -3.41 18.02
C GLN A 94 -2.11 -3.68 18.03
N GLN A 95 -1.67 -4.71 18.77
CA GLN A 95 -0.25 -5.06 18.83
C GLN A 95 0.27 -5.55 17.48
N LEU A 96 -0.50 -6.39 16.79
CA LEU A 96 -0.14 -6.88 15.45
C LEU A 96 -0.17 -5.75 14.41
N ARG A 97 -1.14 -4.83 14.52
CA ARG A 97 -1.20 -3.63 13.70
C ARG A 97 0.08 -2.81 13.86
N GLN A 98 0.48 -2.48 15.09
CA GLN A 98 1.71 -1.73 15.36
C GLN A 98 2.96 -2.45 14.85
N GLN A 99 3.01 -3.77 14.95
CA GLN A 99 4.11 -4.57 14.39
C GLN A 99 4.19 -4.46 12.86
N LEU A 100 3.04 -4.45 12.17
CA LEU A 100 3.00 -4.28 10.72
C LEU A 100 3.36 -2.85 10.31
N GLU A 101 2.86 -1.85 11.04
CA GLU A 101 3.21 -0.44 10.84
C GLU A 101 4.72 -0.20 11.00
N ALA A 102 5.36 -0.81 12.00
CA ALA A 102 6.80 -0.70 12.20
C ALA A 102 7.63 -1.51 11.18
N LYS A 103 7.02 -2.48 10.49
CA LYS A 103 7.70 -3.37 9.54
C LYS A 103 7.83 -2.76 8.14
N TYR A 104 6.94 -1.86 7.76
CA TYR A 104 6.87 -1.31 6.40
C TYR A 104 7.19 0.18 6.42
N ASP A 105 8.15 0.61 5.59
CA ASP A 105 8.58 2.02 5.55
C ASP A 105 7.52 2.96 4.94
N SER A 106 6.66 2.41 4.08
CA SER A 106 5.57 3.13 3.40
C SER A 106 4.36 2.21 3.32
N PHE A 107 3.27 2.59 4.00
CA PHE A 107 2.07 1.78 4.06
C PHE A 107 0.79 2.61 4.06
N GLN A 108 -0.32 1.96 3.70
CA GLN A 108 -1.67 2.45 3.99
C GLN A 108 -2.47 1.35 4.68
N ILE A 109 -3.14 1.74 5.76
CA ILE A 109 -4.02 0.84 6.49
C ILE A 109 -5.46 1.06 6.05
N LEU A 110 -6.11 -0.04 5.69
CA LEU A 110 -7.53 -0.10 5.43
C LEU A 110 -8.17 -0.89 6.58
N SER A 111 -9.05 -0.23 7.33
CA SER A 111 -9.71 -0.77 8.51
C SER A 111 -11.13 -0.22 8.58
N CYS A 112 -12.04 -0.96 9.23
CA CYS A 112 -13.39 -0.48 9.56
C CYS A 112 -13.48 0.28 10.88
N ASN A 113 -12.38 0.32 11.65
CA ASN A 113 -12.27 0.94 12.97
C ASN A 113 -11.02 1.82 13.06
#